data_AF-A0A4D4MUV3-F1
#
_entry.id   AF-A0A4D4MUV3-F1
#
_cell.length_a   1.000
_cell.length_b   1.000
_cell.length_c   1.000
_cell.angle_alpha   90.00
_cell.angle_beta   90.00
_cell.angle_gamma   90.00
#
_symmetry.space_group_name_H-M   'P 1'
#
loop_
_entity.id
_entity.type
_entity.pdbx_description
1 polymer ?
#
loop_
_entity_poly.entity_id
_entity_poly.type
_entity_poly.pdbx_seq_one_letter_code
_entity_poly.pdbx_strand_id
1 'polypeptide(L)' 'MGALRGTGGGTRELPVGTDAATVVRAVSAPLYYALLTTGTAPEPADADRAADAALAAARAEAYVVG' A
#
# COMPACT_ATOMS: atom_id res chain seq x y z
N MET A 1 11.39 24.06 -17.33
CA MET A 1 12.69 23.90 -16.62
C MET A 1 12.41 23.17 -15.31
N GLY A 2 12.79 21.89 -15.21
CA GLY A 2 12.71 21.09 -13.98
C GLY A 2 11.61 20.02 -13.98
N ALA A 3 12.00 18.77 -14.22
CA ALA A 3 11.13 17.60 -14.31
C ALA A 3 10.86 16.96 -12.93
N LEU A 4 9.65 16.43 -12.73
CA LEU A 4 9.38 15.34 -11.79
C LEU A 4 8.71 14.20 -12.57
N ARG A 5 9.53 13.49 -13.37
CA ARG A 5 9.19 12.15 -13.83
C ARG A 5 9.21 11.25 -12.59
N GLY A 6 8.04 10.92 -12.05
CA GLY A 6 7.89 9.74 -11.22
C GLY A 6 8.16 8.51 -12.09
N THR A 7 9.37 7.94 -11.99
CA THR A 7 9.73 6.66 -12.61
C THR A 7 9.05 5.52 -11.84
N GLY A 8 7.75 5.33 -12.05
CA GLY A 8 7.02 4.16 -11.56
C GLY A 8 7.18 2.98 -12.51
N GLY A 9 8.43 2.56 -12.78
CA GLY A 9 8.75 1.54 -13.77
C GLY A 9 9.55 0.41 -13.15
N GLY A 10 8.86 -0.64 -12.74
CA GLY A 10 9.46 -1.92 -12.36
C GLY A 10 8.37 -2.83 -11.83
N THR A 11 8.18 -3.99 -12.45
CA THR A 11 7.41 -5.09 -11.85
C THR A 11 8.09 -5.43 -10.53
N ARG A 12 7.60 -4.85 -9.42
CA ARG A 12 8.02 -5.23 -8.07
C ARG A 12 7.51 -6.64 -7.86
N GLU A 13 8.38 -7.62 -8.07
CA GLU A 13 8.06 -9.01 -7.78
C GLU A 13 7.82 -9.16 -6.28
N LEU A 14 6.70 -9.77 -5.93
CA LEU A 14 6.36 -10.18 -4.57
C LEU A 14 6.71 -11.66 -4.39
N PRO A 15 6.97 -12.11 -3.15
CA PRO A 15 7.17 -13.52 -2.87
C PRO A 15 6.04 -14.40 -3.42
N VAL A 16 6.39 -15.59 -3.92
CA VAL A 16 5.40 -16.58 -4.39
C VAL A 16 4.46 -16.94 -3.23
N GLY A 17 3.17 -17.05 -3.53
CA GLY A 17 2.14 -17.32 -2.52
C GLY A 17 1.66 -16.09 -1.75
N THR A 18 2.13 -14.88 -2.09
CA THR A 18 1.55 -13.65 -1.55
C THR A 18 0.07 -13.53 -1.94
N ASP A 19 -0.82 -13.41 -0.97
CA ASP A 19 -2.22 -13.12 -1.20
C ASP A 19 -2.43 -11.63 -1.55
N ALA A 20 -2.60 -11.37 -2.85
CA ALA A 20 -2.84 -10.03 -3.37
C ALA A 20 -4.10 -9.37 -2.78
N ALA A 21 -5.14 -10.13 -2.43
CA ALA A 21 -6.35 -9.56 -1.85
C ALA A 21 -6.07 -8.99 -0.46
N THR A 22 -5.28 -9.70 0.36
CA THR A 22 -4.86 -9.22 1.67
C THR A 22 -3.96 -7.99 1.57
N VAL A 23 -3.05 -7.93 0.59
CA VAL A 23 -2.23 -6.73 0.32
C VAL A 23 -3.11 -5.51 0.04
N VAL A 24 -4.06 -5.64 -0.88
CA VAL A 24 -5.00 -4.55 -1.23
C VAL A 24 -5.81 -4.13 -0.02
N ARG A 25 -6.26 -5.08 0.80
CA ARG A 25 -7.01 -4.80 2.02
C ARG A 25 -6.17 -4.04 3.04
N ALA A 26 -4.88 -4.35 3.16
CA ALA A 26 -3.96 -3.67 4.06
C ALA A 26 -3.69 -2.21 3.65
N VAL A 27 -3.80 -1.87 2.37
CA VAL A 27 -3.76 -0.47 1.90
C VAL A 27 -5.02 0.28 2.30
N SER A 28 -6.19 -0.32 2.06
CA SER A 28 -7.47 0.37 2.24
C SER A 28 -7.92 0.47 3.70
N ALA A 29 -7.62 -0.53 4.52
CA ALA A 29 -8.06 -0.60 5.92
C ALA A 29 -7.69 0.64 6.76
N PRO A 30 -6.44 1.13 6.78
CA PRO A 30 -6.09 2.32 7.56
C PRO A 30 -6.79 3.58 7.06
N LEU A 31 -7.05 3.71 5.75
CA LEU A 31 -7.77 4.86 5.18
C LEU A 31 -9.24 4.88 5.61
N TYR A 32 -9.91 3.72 5.55
CA TYR A 32 -11.27 3.58 6.05
C TYR A 32 -11.34 3.78 7.57
N TYR A 33 -10.38 3.21 8.30
CA TYR A 33 -10.32 3.38 9.76
C TYR A 33 -10.16 4.86 10.14
N ALA A 34 -9.24 5.58 9.50
CA ALA A 34 -9.04 7.01 9.75
C ALA A 34 -10.31 7.83 9.46
N LEU A 35 -10.96 7.59 8.31
CA LEU A 35 -12.21 8.26 7.95
C LEU A 35 -13.31 8.00 8.98
N LEU A 36 -13.51 6.74 9.37
CA LEU A 36 -14.60 6.33 10.26
C LEU A 36 -14.37 6.73 11.73
N THR A 37 -13.11 6.87 12.15
CA THR A 37 -12.77 7.20 13.55
C THR A 37 -12.54 8.69 13.78
N THR A 38 -11.97 9.40 12.82
CA THR A 38 -11.66 10.83 12.94
C THR A 38 -12.68 11.73 12.23
N GLY A 39 -13.49 11.16 11.33
CA GLY A 39 -14.42 11.91 10.48
C GLY A 39 -13.76 12.75 9.39
N THR A 40 -12.42 12.70 9.28
CA THR A 40 -11.65 13.47 8.30
C THR A 40 -11.28 12.59 7.12
N ALA A 41 -11.47 13.10 5.90
CA ALA A 41 -11.08 12.39 4.69
C ALA A 41 -9.55 12.24 4.62
N PRO A 42 -9.01 11.05 4.29
CA PRO A 42 -7.57 10.87 4.09
C PRO A 42 -7.07 11.68 2.90
N GLU A 43 -5.85 12.20 3.02
CA GLU A 43 -5.16 12.92 1.94
C GLU A 43 -4.38 11.95 1.04
N PRO A 44 -3.98 12.35 -0.18
CA PRO A 44 -3.15 11.53 -1.06
C PRO A 44 -1.87 11.00 -0.38
N ALA A 45 -1.26 11.81 0.50
CA ALA A 45 -0.07 11.40 1.25
C ALA A 45 -0.35 10.28 2.27
N ASP A 46 -1.58 10.13 2.77
CA ASP A 46 -1.97 9.00 3.60
C ASP A 46 -2.07 7.72 2.76
N ALA A 47 -2.60 7.83 1.54
CA ALA A 47 -2.69 6.72 0.60
C ALA A 47 -1.30 6.22 0.19
N ASP A 48 -0.37 7.14 -0.11
CA ASP A 48 1.02 6.80 -0.43
C ASP A 48 1.70 6.07 0.75
N ARG A 49 1.55 6.58 1.97
CA ARG A 49 2.09 5.92 3.18
C ARG A 49 1.50 4.53 3.40
N ALA A 50 0.19 4.38 3.20
CA ALA A 50 -0.47 3.08 3.34
C ALA A 50 0.01 2.08 2.28
N ALA A 51 0.18 2.53 1.03
CA ALA A 51 0.71 1.71 -0.06
C ALA A 51 2.15 1.26 0.20
N ASP A 52 3.02 2.17 0.65
CA ASP A 52 4.41 1.85 0.99
C ASP A 52 4.50 0.87 2.16
N ALA A 53 3.68 1.05 3.19
CA ALA A 53 3.62 0.14 4.33
C ALA A 53 3.14 -1.27 3.93
N ALA A 54 2.05 -1.36 3.14
CA ALA A 54 1.54 -2.63 2.67
C ALA A 54 2.55 -3.36 1.78
N LEU A 55 3.25 -2.63 0.92
CA LEU A 55 4.30 -3.20 0.09
C LEU A 55 5.49 -3.71 0.90
N ALA A 56 5.95 -2.94 1.90
CA ALA A 56 7.03 -3.35 2.78
C ALA A 56 6.66 -4.65 3.52
N ALA A 57 5.43 -4.76 4.02
CA ALA A 57 4.92 -5.97 4.65
C ALA A 57 4.82 -7.16 3.67
N ALA A 58 4.35 -6.93 2.44
CA ALA A 58 4.29 -7.97 1.41
C ALA A 58 5.68 -8.52 1.05
N ARG A 59 6.68 -7.65 0.97
CA ARG A 59 8.08 -8.05 0.75
C ARG A 59 8.69 -8.79 1.93
N ALA A 60 8.18 -8.56 3.13
CA ALA A 60 8.54 -9.29 4.34
C ALA A 60 7.70 -10.56 4.54
N GLU A 61 7.01 -11.03 3.49
CA GLU A 61 6.22 -12.28 3.47
C GLU A 61 5.03 -12.30 4.44
N ALA A 62 4.63 -11.15 5.00
CA ALA A 62 3.55 -11.06 5.98
C ALA A 62 2.17 -11.48 5.45
N TYR A 63 2.02 -11.59 4.13
CA TYR A 63 0.79 -11.97 3.44
C TYR A 63 0.95 -13.24 2.59
N VAL A 64 2.01 -14.02 2.79
CA VAL A 64 2.16 -15.31 2.12
C VAL A 64 1.18 -16.31 2.76
N VAL A 65 0.38 -16.96 1.93
CA VAL A 65 -0.48 -18.08 2.35
C VAL A 65 0.21 -19.39 2.00
N GLY A 66 0.29 -20.30 2.99
CA GLY A 66 0.90 -21.63 2.87
C GLY A 66 -0.08 -22.70 2.40
#